data_AF-A0A0D7QK99-F1
#
_entry.id   AF-A0A0D7QK99-F1
#
_cell.length_a   1.000
_cell.length_b   1.000
_cell.length_c   1.000
_cell.angle_alpha   90.00
_cell.angle_beta   90.00
_cell.angle_gamma   90.00
#
_symmetry.space_group_name_H-M   'P 1'
#
loop_
_entity.id
_entity.type
_entity.pdbx_description
1 polymer ?
#
loop_
_entity_poly.entity_id
_entity_poly.type
_entity_poly.pdbx_seq_one_letter_code
_entity_poly.pdbx_strand_id
1 'polypeptide(L)'
;MNDPIPSSLPAKPGHQFVIYADSCSGVPGALHERTFASVNDVVRRLYPRPEFILFPGDEIIGLTADADALRAQWRHWLDTEMSWLDRREVPLWHTTGNHTTYDRMSEDVFREVLKLPRNGPPGQEGLSYWVRRDDLLMVFVHTLWSGLGGEGHVETDWLEATLAQHGDAGHKLVLGHHPVFPINGYTGTYQREIGHEYRDRFWDILVRADVTAYVCSHILAFDVQVHQGVLQICTAGAGTAHRMPEGVEYLHCVQVALDDDGLRYQVLDTEGTVRERLRWPLPSFGEGGWTTLPRGISPAPFSGAPAPGTVIALRLSGHTAVNAAAPQTILCAPVPGMIAPLWLGLRGPKQALTLILGRESGRSPHYWIGPDLLAGQDFALDVAFHPDMGPGGVLWRTTGNTRWTSFAAASATGLEHLSWPAVWSVGHGQDGPDDTPYTGSQLDVAVALSKQP
;
A
#
# COMPACT_ATOMS: atom_id res chain seq x y z
N MET A 1 26.45 -20.52 -5.34
CA MET A 1 25.95 -19.65 -6.40
C MET A 1 24.45 -19.90 -6.45
N ASN A 2 23.66 -18.98 -5.91
CA ASN A 2 22.20 -19.14 -5.86
C ASN A 2 21.62 -18.80 -7.23
N ASP A 3 20.54 -19.50 -7.61
CA ASP A 3 19.90 -19.31 -8.90
C ASP A 3 19.38 -17.87 -9.05
N PRO A 4 19.51 -17.27 -10.25
CA PRO A 4 19.02 -15.94 -10.52
C PRO A 4 17.50 -15.87 -10.38
N ILE A 5 17.00 -14.77 -9.83
CA ILE A 5 15.58 -14.47 -9.74
C ILE A 5 15.23 -13.60 -10.96
N PRO A 6 14.32 -14.05 -11.85
CA PRO A 6 13.90 -13.25 -12.98
C PRO A 6 13.25 -11.94 -12.53
N SER A 7 13.73 -10.83 -13.07
CA SER A 7 13.15 -9.53 -12.79
C SER A 7 11.84 -9.31 -13.52
N SER A 8 10.85 -8.73 -12.84
CA SER A 8 9.66 -8.15 -13.47
C SER A 8 10.06 -6.96 -14.32
N LEU A 9 9.90 -7.08 -15.63
CA LEU A 9 10.22 -6.03 -16.59
C LEU A 9 8.96 -5.28 -17.05
N PRO A 10 9.07 -4.01 -17.44
CA PRO A 10 8.00 -3.33 -18.13
C PRO A 10 7.72 -4.02 -19.48
N ALA A 11 6.44 -4.09 -19.87
CA ALA A 11 6.02 -4.68 -21.13
C ALA A 11 6.21 -3.72 -22.31
N LYS A 12 6.34 -2.42 -22.01
CA LYS A 12 6.59 -1.30 -22.92
C LYS A 12 7.85 -0.55 -22.47
N PRO A 13 8.33 0.47 -23.21
CA PRO A 13 9.34 1.37 -22.67
C PRO A 13 8.91 1.90 -21.30
N GLY A 14 9.84 1.91 -20.35
CA GLY A 14 9.55 2.22 -18.96
C GLY A 14 10.74 1.90 -18.06
N HIS A 15 10.47 1.74 -16.78
CA HIS A 15 11.47 1.58 -15.73
C HIS A 15 11.30 0.28 -14.94
N GLN A 16 12.41 -0.38 -14.63
CA GLN A 16 12.46 -1.45 -13.64
C GLN A 16 13.38 -1.08 -12.48
N PHE A 17 12.84 -1.10 -11.27
CA PHE A 17 13.55 -0.70 -10.06
C PHE A 17 13.16 -1.56 -8.86
N VAL A 18 13.80 -1.29 -7.73
CA VAL A 18 13.55 -1.96 -6.46
C VAL A 18 13.28 -0.92 -5.38
N ILE A 19 12.38 -1.25 -4.46
CA ILE A 19 12.10 -0.49 -3.24
C ILE A 19 12.34 -1.40 -2.04
N TYR A 20 13.10 -0.95 -1.05
CA TYR A 20 13.12 -1.52 0.30
C TYR A 20 13.67 -0.49 1.28
N ALA A 21 13.17 -0.48 2.51
CA ALA A 21 13.56 0.44 3.57
C ALA A 21 13.51 -0.19 4.95
N ASP A 22 13.94 0.58 5.96
CA ASP A 22 14.00 0.22 7.36
C ASP A 22 14.89 -1.01 7.58
N SER A 23 16.16 -0.90 7.16
CA SER A 23 17.16 -1.89 7.56
C SER A 23 17.65 -1.67 8.99
N CYS A 24 17.62 -0.42 9.49
CA CYS A 24 18.12 -0.06 10.83
C CYS A 24 19.49 -0.68 11.14
N SER A 25 20.37 -0.74 10.13
CA SER A 25 21.62 -1.51 10.17
C SER A 25 22.83 -0.62 10.45
N GLY A 26 24.02 -0.87 9.90
CA GLY A 26 25.18 0.00 10.07
C GLY A 26 25.95 -0.24 11.37
N VAL A 27 25.61 -1.27 12.16
CA VAL A 27 26.37 -1.70 13.34
C VAL A 27 26.99 -3.08 13.11
N PRO A 28 28.33 -3.19 13.09
CA PRO A 28 29.01 -4.46 12.84
C PRO A 28 28.59 -5.57 13.82
N GLY A 29 28.25 -6.74 13.29
CA GLY A 29 27.83 -7.94 14.03
C GLY A 29 26.42 -7.90 14.61
N ALA A 30 25.69 -6.79 14.44
CA ALA A 30 24.35 -6.63 14.99
C ALA A 30 23.32 -7.53 14.30
N LEU A 31 22.13 -7.66 14.92
CA LEU A 31 21.04 -8.46 14.37
C LEU A 31 20.55 -7.93 13.02
N HIS A 32 20.44 -6.61 12.89
CA HIS A 32 19.98 -5.92 11.69
C HIS A 32 20.91 -6.11 10.49
N GLU A 33 22.24 -6.17 10.70
CA GLU A 33 23.19 -6.46 9.63
C GLU A 33 22.94 -7.83 8.99
N ARG A 34 22.68 -8.86 9.80
CA ARG A 34 22.43 -10.22 9.28
C ARG A 34 21.12 -10.32 8.50
N THR A 35 20.09 -9.64 8.98
CA THR A 35 18.76 -9.65 8.36
C THR A 35 18.75 -8.80 7.09
N PHE A 36 19.40 -7.63 7.12
CA PHE A 36 19.64 -6.83 5.92
C PHE A 36 20.45 -7.58 4.84
N ALA A 37 21.49 -8.31 5.25
CA ALA A 37 22.26 -9.14 4.32
C ALA A 37 21.38 -10.18 3.61
N SER A 38 20.41 -10.79 4.30
CA SER A 38 19.49 -11.76 3.70
C SER A 38 18.57 -11.16 2.63
N VAL A 39 18.12 -9.91 2.80
CA VAL A 39 17.35 -9.18 1.77
C VAL A 39 18.26 -8.74 0.62
N ASN A 40 19.47 -8.24 0.91
CA ASN A 40 20.46 -7.91 -0.11
C ASN A 40 20.81 -9.12 -0.98
N ASP A 41 20.88 -10.33 -0.42
CA ASP A 41 21.12 -11.56 -1.19
C ASP A 41 20.01 -11.84 -2.23
N VAL A 42 18.75 -11.48 -1.94
CA VAL A 42 17.65 -11.56 -2.91
C VAL A 42 17.81 -10.51 -4.00
N VAL A 43 18.06 -9.26 -3.63
CA VAL A 43 18.25 -8.15 -4.59
C VAL A 43 19.42 -8.43 -5.54
N ARG A 44 20.51 -9.01 -5.04
CA ARG A 44 21.69 -9.42 -5.83
C ARG A 44 21.41 -10.52 -6.85
N ARG A 45 20.38 -11.33 -6.63
CA ARG A 45 19.98 -12.42 -7.53
C ARG A 45 19.07 -11.93 -8.66
N LEU A 46 18.52 -10.72 -8.57
CA LEU A 46 17.64 -10.16 -9.60
C LEU A 46 18.37 -10.03 -10.94
N TYR A 47 17.75 -10.56 -12.00
CA TYR A 47 18.29 -10.51 -13.36
C TYR A 47 17.21 -10.22 -14.41
N PRO A 48 17.37 -9.17 -15.26
CA PRO A 48 18.44 -8.17 -15.19
C PRO A 48 18.39 -7.36 -13.89
N ARG A 49 19.51 -6.69 -13.57
CA ARG A 49 19.63 -5.86 -12.36
C ARG A 49 18.68 -4.64 -12.45
N PRO A 50 18.18 -4.12 -11.31
CA PRO A 50 17.42 -2.88 -11.28
C PRO A 50 18.19 -1.71 -11.89
N GLU A 51 17.47 -0.80 -12.55
CA GLU A 51 18.02 0.46 -13.05
C GLU A 51 18.43 1.41 -11.94
N PHE A 52 17.70 1.36 -10.81
CA PHE A 52 17.94 2.14 -9.60
C PHE A 52 17.21 1.49 -8.42
N ILE A 53 17.53 1.95 -7.21
CA ILE A 53 16.90 1.52 -5.96
C ILE A 53 16.35 2.75 -5.24
N LEU A 54 15.15 2.61 -4.67
CA LEU A 54 14.51 3.61 -3.82
C LEU A 54 14.53 3.11 -2.37
N PHE A 55 15.08 3.91 -1.46
CA PHE A 55 15.21 3.60 -0.04
C PHE A 55 14.47 4.65 0.78
N PRO A 56 13.17 4.44 1.10
CA PRO A 56 12.35 5.37 1.87
C PRO A 56 12.71 5.48 3.38
N GLY A 57 14.01 5.66 3.70
CA GLY A 57 14.52 5.99 5.02
C GLY A 57 14.97 4.81 5.87
N ASP A 58 15.61 5.13 6.99
CA ASP A 58 16.09 4.21 8.03
C ASP A 58 17.05 3.11 7.55
N GLU A 59 18.09 3.57 6.83
CA GLU A 59 19.22 2.75 6.40
C GLU A 59 19.99 2.18 7.61
N ILE A 60 20.31 3.06 8.55
CA ILE A 60 21.13 2.76 9.72
C ILE A 60 20.34 2.88 11.02
N ILE A 61 20.81 2.24 12.10
CA ILE A 61 20.15 2.30 13.41
C ILE A 61 20.11 3.72 13.98
N GLY A 62 21.10 4.56 13.65
CA GLY A 62 21.15 5.97 14.00
C GLY A 62 20.87 6.27 15.47
N LEU A 63 20.01 7.28 15.71
CA LEU A 63 19.54 7.73 17.04
C LEU A 63 20.67 7.86 18.10
N THR A 64 21.67 8.67 17.80
CA THR A 64 22.83 8.90 18.66
C THR A 64 23.15 10.40 18.77
N ALA A 65 23.57 10.86 19.95
CA ALA A 65 24.02 12.23 20.14
C ALA A 65 25.44 12.48 19.58
N ASP A 66 26.15 11.43 19.15
CA ASP A 66 27.51 11.50 18.64
C ASP A 66 27.53 11.45 17.11
N ALA A 67 27.87 12.59 16.49
CA ALA A 67 27.96 12.73 15.05
C ALA A 67 29.01 11.81 14.40
N ASP A 68 30.12 11.52 15.09
CA ASP A 68 31.17 10.65 14.55
C ASP A 68 30.76 9.18 14.62
N ALA A 69 30.02 8.79 15.66
CA ALA A 69 29.36 7.49 15.73
C ALA A 69 28.32 7.34 14.60
N LEU A 70 27.52 8.37 14.34
CA LEU A 70 26.55 8.37 13.24
C LEU A 70 27.25 8.23 11.87
N ARG A 71 28.33 9.00 11.63
CA ARG A 71 29.17 8.85 10.42
C ARG A 71 29.81 7.46 10.32
N ALA A 72 30.19 6.85 11.44
CA ALA A 72 30.76 5.50 11.44
C ALA A 72 29.72 4.46 11.01
N GLN A 73 28.47 4.56 11.47
CA GLN A 73 27.38 3.69 11.02
C GLN A 73 27.12 3.84 9.53
N TRP A 74 27.04 5.07 9.03
CA TRP A 74 26.90 5.34 7.60
C TRP A 74 28.02 4.75 6.76
N ARG A 75 29.29 4.91 7.18
CA ARG A 75 30.44 4.30 6.49
C ARG A 75 30.35 2.78 6.47
N HIS A 76 29.98 2.17 7.60
CA HIS A 76 29.82 0.72 7.66
C HIS A 76 28.74 0.24 6.68
N TRP A 77 27.57 0.90 6.70
CA TRP A 77 26.47 0.56 5.80
C TRP A 77 26.84 0.74 4.32
N LEU A 78 27.41 1.89 3.94
CA LEU A 78 27.75 2.20 2.55
C LEU A 78 28.92 1.39 2.00
N ASP A 79 29.98 1.24 2.80
CA ASP A 79 31.28 0.73 2.34
C ASP A 79 31.46 -0.77 2.65
N THR A 80 30.61 -1.34 3.52
CA THR A 80 30.63 -2.77 3.87
C THR A 80 29.35 -3.45 3.46
N GLU A 81 28.21 -3.10 4.05
CA GLU A 81 26.93 -3.82 3.85
C GLU A 81 26.39 -3.65 2.42
N MET A 82 26.57 -2.47 1.84
CA MET A 82 26.19 -2.12 0.46
C MET A 82 27.35 -2.16 -0.54
N SER A 83 28.51 -2.70 -0.16
CA SER A 83 29.71 -2.77 -1.01
C SER A 83 29.54 -3.62 -2.28
N TRP A 84 28.53 -4.47 -2.31
CA TRP A 84 28.20 -5.30 -3.46
C TRP A 84 27.55 -4.51 -4.62
N LEU A 85 27.01 -3.32 -4.33
CA LEU A 85 26.28 -2.49 -5.27
C LEU A 85 27.22 -1.44 -5.92
N ASP A 86 27.34 -1.47 -7.24
CA ASP A 86 27.93 -0.35 -7.98
C ASP A 86 26.90 0.78 -8.10
N ARG A 87 26.99 1.75 -7.20
CA ARG A 87 26.05 2.89 -7.11
C ARG A 87 26.15 3.87 -8.27
N ARG A 88 27.14 3.76 -9.15
CA ARG A 88 27.22 4.56 -10.38
C ARG A 88 26.37 3.96 -11.49
N GLU A 89 26.37 2.63 -11.57
CA GLU A 89 25.58 1.87 -12.55
C GLU A 89 24.12 1.72 -12.09
N VAL A 90 23.90 1.51 -10.79
CA VAL A 90 22.57 1.38 -10.17
C VAL A 90 22.45 2.42 -9.05
N PRO A 91 21.96 3.64 -9.36
CA PRO A 91 21.80 4.68 -8.36
C PRO A 91 20.88 4.25 -7.22
N LEU A 92 21.24 4.65 -6.01
CA LEU A 92 20.44 4.46 -4.80
C LEU A 92 19.95 5.82 -4.34
N TRP A 93 18.62 5.99 -4.28
CA TRP A 93 17.98 7.23 -3.87
C TRP A 93 17.34 7.07 -2.49
N HIS A 94 17.56 8.06 -1.64
CA HIS A 94 17.25 8.00 -0.21
C HIS A 94 16.20 9.03 0.16
N THR A 95 15.25 8.68 1.02
CA THR A 95 14.52 9.69 1.80
C THR A 95 15.12 9.80 3.19
N THR A 96 14.92 10.94 3.83
CA THR A 96 15.13 11.12 5.27
C THR A 96 14.28 10.13 6.09
N GLY A 97 14.74 9.64 7.24
CA GLY A 97 13.93 8.83 8.17
C GLY A 97 14.19 9.19 9.65
N ASN A 98 13.36 8.71 10.58
CA ASN A 98 13.49 9.09 12.00
C ASN A 98 14.75 8.50 12.64
N HIS A 99 15.34 7.43 12.09
CA HIS A 99 16.66 6.98 12.54
C HIS A 99 17.80 7.79 11.93
N THR A 100 17.60 8.46 10.80
CA THR A 100 18.70 9.13 10.06
C THR A 100 18.66 10.65 10.09
N THR A 101 17.56 11.26 10.49
CA THR A 101 17.30 12.71 10.49
C THR A 101 16.37 13.16 11.64
N TYR A 102 16.61 12.67 12.86
CA TYR A 102 15.81 12.97 14.06
C TYR A 102 16.05 14.38 14.63
N ASP A 103 17.12 15.05 14.21
CA ASP A 103 17.46 16.40 14.64
C ASP A 103 18.36 17.10 13.60
N ARG A 104 18.71 18.36 13.87
CA ARG A 104 19.58 19.15 12.99
C ARG A 104 20.97 18.54 12.78
N MET A 105 21.54 17.88 13.79
CA MET A 105 22.87 17.27 13.69
C MET A 105 22.83 16.10 12.70
N SER A 106 21.85 15.23 12.85
CA SER A 106 21.66 14.08 11.96
C SER A 106 21.27 14.50 10.54
N GLU A 107 20.46 15.54 10.36
CA GLU A 107 20.24 16.18 9.05
C GLU A 107 21.54 16.66 8.39
N ASP A 108 22.44 17.29 9.14
CA ASP A 108 23.74 17.76 8.62
C ASP A 108 24.63 16.58 8.22
N VAL A 109 24.67 15.51 9.01
CA VAL A 109 25.39 14.27 8.67
C VAL A 109 24.79 13.59 7.42
N PHE A 110 23.46 13.54 7.30
CA PHE A 110 22.77 12.98 6.15
C PHE A 110 23.16 13.71 4.86
N ARG A 111 23.14 15.05 4.86
CA ARG A 111 23.58 15.88 3.71
C ARG A 111 25.05 15.63 3.36
N GLU A 112 25.92 15.55 4.38
CA GLU A 112 27.36 15.35 4.22
C GLU A 112 27.68 14.01 3.54
N VAL A 113 27.05 12.94 4.02
CA VAL A 113 27.31 11.56 3.60
C VAL A 113 26.70 11.27 2.24
N LEU A 114 25.40 11.55 2.07
CA LEU A 114 24.66 11.09 0.89
C LEU A 114 24.75 12.04 -0.31
N LYS A 115 25.01 13.34 -0.07
CA LYS A 115 25.23 14.36 -1.12
C LYS A 115 24.14 14.35 -2.20
N LEU A 116 22.90 14.20 -1.76
CA LEU A 116 21.71 14.17 -2.62
C LEU A 116 21.49 15.54 -3.31
N PRO A 117 20.67 15.59 -4.38
CA PRO A 117 20.39 16.85 -5.07
C PRO A 117 19.90 17.95 -4.12
N ARG A 118 20.27 19.20 -4.44
CA ARG A 118 19.99 20.39 -3.61
C ARG A 118 18.89 21.28 -4.19
N ASN A 119 17.97 20.68 -4.95
CA ASN A 119 16.84 21.36 -5.62
C ASN A 119 15.54 21.34 -4.78
N GLY A 120 15.67 21.11 -3.47
CA GLY A 120 14.60 21.15 -2.48
C GLY A 120 14.11 22.56 -2.11
N PRO A 121 13.13 22.67 -1.20
CA PRO A 121 12.71 23.94 -0.64
C PRO A 121 13.80 24.57 0.23
N PRO A 122 13.72 25.91 0.46
CA PRO A 122 14.65 26.61 1.33
C PRO A 122 14.81 25.93 2.71
N GLY A 123 16.05 25.64 3.09
CA GLY A 123 16.38 25.01 4.38
C GLY A 123 16.36 23.48 4.36
N GLN A 124 15.86 22.86 3.28
CA GLN A 124 15.85 21.40 3.10
C GLN A 124 16.73 20.93 1.95
N GLU A 125 17.70 21.75 1.52
CA GLU A 125 18.63 21.37 0.45
C GLU A 125 19.41 20.11 0.83
N GLY A 126 19.31 19.06 -0.01
CA GLY A 126 19.93 17.76 0.26
C GLY A 126 19.13 16.87 1.22
N LEU A 127 17.91 17.27 1.63
CA LEU A 127 16.97 16.49 2.43
C LEU A 127 15.68 16.19 1.66
N SER A 128 15.07 17.24 1.11
CA SER A 128 14.01 17.14 0.11
C SER A 128 14.58 17.48 -1.26
N TYR A 129 14.19 16.74 -2.29
CA TYR A 129 14.73 16.93 -3.64
C TYR A 129 13.88 16.21 -4.68
N TRP A 130 14.15 16.43 -5.96
CA TRP A 130 13.56 15.65 -7.03
C TRP A 130 14.59 15.20 -8.05
N VAL A 131 14.30 14.08 -8.71
CA VAL A 131 15.08 13.51 -9.81
C VAL A 131 14.11 13.21 -10.95
N ARG A 132 14.51 13.54 -12.17
CA ARG A 132 13.77 13.18 -13.37
C ARG A 132 14.60 12.22 -14.22
N ARG A 133 13.98 11.12 -14.65
CA ARG A 133 14.55 10.10 -15.54
C ARG A 133 13.55 9.92 -16.67
N ASP A 134 13.84 10.52 -17.82
CA ASP A 134 12.93 10.52 -18.97
C ASP A 134 11.50 11.00 -18.60
N ASP A 135 10.51 10.11 -18.65
CA ASP A 135 9.11 10.39 -18.33
C ASP A 135 8.75 10.22 -16.85
N LEU A 136 9.67 9.68 -16.05
CA LEU A 136 9.51 9.44 -14.61
C LEU A 136 10.05 10.60 -13.79
N LEU A 137 9.17 11.22 -13.01
CA LEU A 137 9.51 12.13 -11.93
C LEU A 137 9.50 11.40 -10.59
N MET A 138 10.55 11.56 -9.81
CA MET A 138 10.63 11.12 -8.41
C MET A 138 10.83 12.33 -7.53
N VAL A 139 9.93 12.56 -6.57
CA VAL A 139 10.02 13.66 -5.59
C VAL A 139 10.19 13.07 -4.21
N PHE A 140 11.25 13.45 -3.52
CA PHE A 140 11.63 12.98 -2.18
C PHE A 140 11.31 14.11 -1.20
N VAL A 141 10.39 13.85 -0.27
CA VAL A 141 9.94 14.80 0.75
C VAL A 141 10.50 14.41 2.11
N HIS A 142 10.82 15.42 2.91
CA HIS A 142 11.22 15.26 4.30
C HIS A 142 10.00 15.33 5.21
N THR A 143 9.58 14.19 5.75
CA THR A 143 8.40 14.07 6.62
C THR A 143 8.72 14.22 8.10
N LEU A 144 9.86 14.81 8.44
CA LEU A 144 10.29 15.04 9.81
C LEU A 144 11.25 16.22 9.96
N TRP A 145 11.07 17.28 9.16
CA TRP A 145 12.03 18.38 9.13
C TRP A 145 12.08 19.14 10.46
N SER A 146 13.27 19.23 11.06
CA SER A 146 13.48 19.92 12.33
C SER A 146 13.06 21.39 12.29
N GLY A 147 13.14 22.03 11.11
CA GLY A 147 12.70 23.42 10.89
C GLY A 147 11.19 23.64 10.98
N LEU A 148 10.38 22.58 10.87
CA LEU A 148 8.91 22.63 11.00
C LEU A 148 8.37 21.99 12.28
N GLY A 149 9.22 21.39 13.11
CA GLY A 149 8.81 20.74 14.36
C GLY A 149 9.33 19.31 14.53
N GLY A 150 9.98 18.74 13.52
CA GLY A 150 10.50 17.36 13.56
C GLY A 150 9.47 16.34 13.07
N GLU A 151 9.43 15.19 13.74
CA GLU A 151 8.66 13.99 13.36
C GLU A 151 7.23 14.29 12.86
N GLY A 152 6.88 13.76 11.69
CA GLY A 152 5.56 13.89 11.07
C GLY A 152 5.25 15.25 10.44
N HIS A 153 6.13 16.25 10.53
CA HIS A 153 5.95 17.54 9.85
C HIS A 153 6.48 17.50 8.43
N VAL A 154 5.71 18.02 7.47
CA VAL A 154 6.03 17.99 6.04
C VAL A 154 5.71 19.32 5.36
N GLU A 155 6.60 19.74 4.45
CA GLU A 155 6.38 20.93 3.63
C GLU A 155 5.61 20.57 2.35
N THR A 156 4.49 21.25 2.09
CA THR A 156 3.55 20.89 1.01
C THR A 156 3.53 21.89 -0.15
N ASP A 157 3.91 23.16 0.08
CA ASP A 157 3.86 24.19 -0.97
C ASP A 157 4.90 23.89 -2.06
N TRP A 158 6.10 23.48 -1.66
CA TRP A 158 7.16 23.09 -2.60
C TRP A 158 6.83 21.81 -3.37
N LEU A 159 6.19 20.83 -2.71
CA LEU A 159 5.74 19.61 -3.36
C LEU A 159 4.74 19.94 -4.48
N GLU A 160 3.74 20.75 -4.18
CA GLU A 160 2.74 21.19 -5.15
C GLU A 160 3.38 21.93 -6.33
N ALA A 161 4.28 22.88 -6.05
CA ALA A 161 4.99 23.63 -7.08
C ALA A 161 5.86 22.72 -7.98
N THR A 162 6.56 21.75 -7.38
CA THR A 162 7.43 20.81 -8.11
C THR A 162 6.62 19.90 -9.02
N LEU A 163 5.50 19.35 -8.51
CA LEU A 163 4.62 18.50 -9.31
C LEU A 163 3.94 19.28 -10.44
N ALA A 164 3.58 20.55 -10.21
CA ALA A 164 3.04 21.42 -11.24
C ALA A 164 4.08 21.76 -12.32
N GLN A 165 5.32 22.07 -11.90
CA GLN A 165 6.44 22.34 -12.81
C GLN A 165 6.74 21.15 -13.73
N HIS A 166 6.60 19.93 -13.23
CA HIS A 166 6.81 18.69 -13.97
C HIS A 166 5.51 17.99 -14.34
N GLY A 167 4.45 18.76 -14.61
CA GLY A 167 3.14 18.23 -14.98
C GLY A 167 3.15 17.36 -16.24
N ASP A 168 4.16 17.52 -17.09
CA ASP A 168 4.38 16.78 -18.33
C ASP A 168 5.00 15.38 -18.15
N ALA A 169 5.46 15.03 -16.94
CA ALA A 169 5.95 13.68 -16.64
C ALA A 169 4.80 12.66 -16.74
N GLY A 170 5.00 11.58 -17.50
CA GLY A 170 4.02 10.50 -17.67
C GLY A 170 3.82 9.69 -16.40
N HIS A 171 4.88 9.57 -15.58
CA HIS A 171 4.84 8.91 -14.29
C HIS A 171 5.42 9.78 -13.19
N LYS A 172 4.78 9.74 -12.01
CA LYS A 172 5.20 10.52 -10.84
C LYS A 172 5.16 9.63 -9.61
N LEU A 173 6.29 9.56 -8.91
CA LEU A 173 6.41 8.91 -7.60
C LEU A 173 6.78 9.98 -6.58
N VAL A 174 6.09 9.98 -5.45
CA VAL A 174 6.47 10.79 -4.29
C VAL A 174 6.94 9.84 -3.21
N LEU A 175 8.05 10.16 -2.57
CA LEU A 175 8.66 9.34 -1.54
C LEU A 175 8.83 10.15 -0.27
N GLY A 176 8.41 9.59 0.84
CA GLY A 176 8.68 10.10 2.18
C GLY A 176 8.86 8.92 3.13
N HIS A 177 9.13 9.18 4.40
CA HIS A 177 9.33 8.09 5.34
C HIS A 177 8.05 7.72 6.09
N HIS A 178 7.32 8.72 6.56
CA HIS A 178 6.08 8.53 7.30
C HIS A 178 4.90 8.26 6.34
N PRO A 179 4.02 7.28 6.62
CA PRO A 179 2.76 7.14 5.89
C PRO A 179 1.83 8.34 6.12
N VAL A 180 0.88 8.52 5.20
CA VAL A 180 -0.21 9.50 5.32
C VAL A 180 -1.43 8.88 5.99
N PHE A 181 -1.74 7.63 5.65
CA PHE A 181 -2.83 6.84 6.24
C PHE A 181 -2.31 5.71 7.11
N PRO A 182 -3.05 5.32 8.17
CA PRO A 182 -2.66 4.23 9.06
C PRO A 182 -2.37 2.92 8.31
N ILE A 183 -1.40 2.15 8.82
CA ILE A 183 -1.00 0.86 8.25
C ILE A 183 -1.38 -0.26 9.22
N ASN A 184 -2.15 -1.25 8.76
CA ASN A 184 -2.53 -2.43 9.56
C ASN A 184 -3.14 -2.11 10.95
N GLY A 185 -3.77 -0.94 11.10
CA GLY A 185 -4.33 -0.46 12.37
C GLY A 185 -3.32 0.25 13.29
N TYR A 186 -2.05 0.31 12.92
CA TYR A 186 -1.05 1.14 13.58
C TYR A 186 -1.28 2.60 13.22
N THR A 187 -1.73 3.36 14.22
CA THR A 187 -2.07 4.77 14.09
C THR A 187 -1.54 5.57 15.27
N GLY A 188 -1.20 6.83 15.03
CA GLY A 188 -0.64 7.76 15.99
C GLY A 188 -0.06 8.96 15.26
N THR A 189 -0.80 10.07 15.21
CA THR A 189 -0.37 11.29 14.53
C THR A 189 1.03 11.73 14.97
N TYR A 190 1.84 12.15 14.00
CA TYR A 190 3.28 12.45 14.09
C TYR A 190 4.17 11.24 14.33
N GLN A 191 3.79 10.36 15.27
CA GLN A 191 4.61 9.21 15.66
C GLN A 191 4.54 8.04 14.66
N ARG A 192 3.45 7.92 13.89
CA ARG A 192 3.17 6.79 12.99
C ARG A 192 2.81 7.30 11.62
N GLU A 193 1.92 8.28 11.54
CA GLU A 193 1.60 9.00 10.31
C GLU A 193 2.08 10.44 10.37
N ILE A 194 2.11 11.14 9.24
CA ILE A 194 2.30 12.60 9.23
C ILE A 194 1.22 13.31 10.08
N GLY A 195 1.50 14.56 10.46
CA GLY A 195 0.55 15.41 11.17
C GLY A 195 -0.81 15.44 10.49
N HIS A 196 -1.88 15.25 11.27
CA HIS A 196 -3.26 15.19 10.78
C HIS A 196 -3.68 16.45 10.01
N GLU A 197 -3.09 17.60 10.32
CA GLU A 197 -3.27 18.86 9.62
C GLU A 197 -2.69 18.89 8.20
N TYR A 198 -1.71 18.02 7.91
CA TYR A 198 -1.09 17.90 6.59
C TYR A 198 -1.79 16.86 5.71
N ARG A 199 -2.43 15.85 6.31
CA ARG A 199 -2.98 14.67 5.63
C ARG A 199 -3.78 15.03 4.37
N ASP A 200 -4.84 15.81 4.52
CA ASP A 200 -5.77 16.10 3.43
C ASP A 200 -5.08 16.92 2.33
N ARG A 201 -4.35 17.98 2.72
CA ARG A 201 -3.63 18.83 1.77
C ARG A 201 -2.57 18.06 0.99
N PHE A 202 -1.75 17.29 1.70
CA PHE A 202 -0.67 16.49 1.10
C PHE A 202 -1.26 15.51 0.09
N TRP A 203 -2.30 14.77 0.47
CA TRP A 203 -2.90 13.79 -0.43
C TRP A 203 -3.62 14.42 -1.61
N ASP A 204 -4.35 15.52 -1.39
CA ASP A 204 -5.04 16.25 -2.46
C ASP A 204 -4.05 16.75 -3.53
N ILE A 205 -2.84 17.17 -3.14
CA ILE A 205 -1.77 17.52 -4.09
C ILE A 205 -1.42 16.33 -4.97
N LEU A 206 -1.21 15.14 -4.37
CA LEU A 206 -0.89 13.92 -5.11
C LEU A 206 -1.99 13.53 -6.09
N VAL A 207 -3.25 13.60 -5.65
CA VAL A 207 -4.44 13.27 -6.44
C VAL A 207 -4.64 14.27 -7.59
N ARG A 208 -4.41 15.56 -7.38
CA ARG A 208 -4.50 16.59 -8.44
C ARG A 208 -3.38 16.47 -9.47
N ALA A 209 -2.20 16.05 -9.04
CA ALA A 209 -1.03 15.89 -9.91
C ALA A 209 -0.98 14.52 -10.63
N ASP A 210 -1.98 13.66 -10.42
CA ASP A 210 -2.04 12.28 -10.92
C ASP A 210 -0.77 11.48 -10.56
N VAL A 211 -0.33 11.59 -9.30
CA VAL A 211 0.78 10.81 -8.76
C VAL A 211 0.41 9.32 -8.77
N THR A 212 1.30 8.48 -9.27
CA THR A 212 1.07 7.03 -9.36
C THR A 212 1.12 6.38 -7.98
N ALA A 213 2.14 6.71 -7.20
CA ALA A 213 2.31 6.20 -5.85
C ALA A 213 3.04 7.20 -4.94
N TYR A 214 2.57 7.28 -3.70
CA TYR A 214 3.35 7.68 -2.54
C TYR A 214 4.01 6.44 -1.94
N VAL A 215 5.33 6.43 -1.85
CA VAL A 215 6.11 5.33 -1.28
C VAL A 215 6.64 5.77 0.08
N CYS A 216 6.37 4.98 1.11
CA CYS A 216 6.77 5.25 2.49
C CYS A 216 7.24 4.00 3.24
N SER A 217 7.67 4.20 4.48
CA SER A 217 8.19 3.16 5.35
C SER A 217 7.76 3.38 6.80
N HIS A 218 8.65 3.31 7.80
CA HIS A 218 8.44 3.60 9.23
C HIS A 218 7.62 2.56 10.00
N ILE A 219 6.47 2.18 9.45
CA ILE A 219 5.68 1.08 10.00
C ILE A 219 6.29 -0.22 9.50
N LEU A 220 6.87 -1.00 10.42
CA LEU A 220 7.62 -2.25 10.21
C LEU A 220 6.75 -3.41 9.65
N ALA A 221 6.10 -3.14 8.53
CA ALA A 221 5.07 -3.93 7.84
C ALA A 221 5.11 -3.68 6.33
N PHE A 222 4.48 -4.57 5.57
CA PHE A 222 4.09 -4.31 4.19
C PHE A 222 2.58 -4.06 4.09
N ASP A 223 2.18 -2.97 3.43
CA ASP A 223 0.79 -2.73 3.04
C ASP A 223 0.72 -1.80 1.83
N VAL A 224 -0.29 -2.03 0.98
CA VAL A 224 -0.62 -1.15 -0.13
C VAL A 224 -2.07 -0.77 -0.04
N GLN A 225 -2.32 0.54 0.01
CA GLN A 225 -3.67 1.11 0.01
C GLN A 225 -3.83 2.04 -1.18
N VAL A 226 -5.06 2.21 -1.64
CA VAL A 226 -5.39 3.20 -2.67
C VAL A 226 -6.26 4.27 -2.05
N HIS A 227 -6.00 5.55 -2.31
CA HIS A 227 -6.89 6.64 -1.92
C HIS A 227 -7.10 7.55 -3.12
N GLN A 228 -8.32 7.56 -3.64
CA GLN A 228 -8.71 8.34 -4.83
C GLN A 228 -7.77 8.13 -6.03
N GLY A 229 -7.34 6.89 -6.25
CA GLY A 229 -6.53 6.47 -7.40
C GLY A 229 -5.01 6.54 -7.19
N VAL A 230 -4.53 7.15 -6.11
CA VAL A 230 -3.10 7.18 -5.76
C VAL A 230 -2.79 6.03 -4.82
N LEU A 231 -1.68 5.31 -5.05
CA LEU A 231 -1.22 4.25 -4.16
C LEU A 231 -0.47 4.85 -2.96
N GLN A 232 -0.68 4.35 -1.75
CA GLN A 232 0.26 4.43 -0.64
C GLN A 232 0.91 3.05 -0.51
N ILE A 233 2.21 2.95 -0.80
CA ILE A 233 3.00 1.72 -0.69
C ILE A 233 3.89 1.87 0.55
N CYS A 234 3.57 1.15 1.63
CA CYS A 234 4.38 1.09 2.84
C CYS A 234 5.24 -0.18 2.80
N THR A 235 6.57 -0.04 2.92
CA THR A 235 7.51 -1.17 2.81
C THR A 235 8.73 -1.03 3.73
N ALA A 236 8.62 -1.56 4.94
CA ALA A 236 9.68 -1.53 5.95
C ALA A 236 10.34 -2.91 6.19
N GLY A 237 10.55 -3.67 5.11
CA GLY A 237 11.01 -5.06 5.15
C GLY A 237 12.51 -5.28 5.02
N ALA A 238 13.33 -4.24 4.90
CA ALA A 238 14.71 -4.41 4.43
C ALA A 238 15.61 -5.14 5.43
N GLY A 239 15.39 -5.00 6.73
CA GLY A 239 16.31 -5.60 7.71
C GLY A 239 15.99 -5.37 9.18
N THR A 240 15.05 -4.49 9.52
CA THR A 240 14.63 -4.38 10.92
C THR A 240 14.01 -5.71 11.37
N ALA A 241 14.63 -6.35 12.36
CA ALA A 241 14.25 -7.70 12.78
C ALA A 241 12.93 -7.70 13.58
N HIS A 242 12.68 -6.60 14.28
CA HIS A 242 11.39 -6.34 14.93
C HIS A 242 10.38 -5.98 13.84
N ARG A 243 9.19 -6.58 13.88
CA ARG A 243 8.17 -6.43 12.84
C ARG A 243 6.79 -6.26 13.45
N MET A 244 5.86 -5.69 12.70
CA MET A 244 4.59 -5.20 13.21
C MET A 244 3.39 -5.67 12.37
N PRO A 245 2.69 -6.76 12.76
CA PRO A 245 2.90 -7.59 13.94
C PRO A 245 3.91 -8.73 13.72
N GLU A 246 4.58 -9.11 14.81
CA GLU A 246 5.47 -10.26 14.83
C GLU A 246 4.71 -11.56 14.46
N GLY A 247 5.36 -12.42 13.67
CA GLY A 247 4.80 -13.71 13.25
C GLY A 247 3.84 -13.62 12.05
N VAL A 248 3.46 -12.42 11.61
CA VAL A 248 2.72 -12.18 10.36
C VAL A 248 3.65 -11.53 9.35
N GLU A 249 4.29 -10.44 9.74
CA GLU A 249 5.20 -9.68 8.88
C GLU A 249 6.54 -10.41 8.66
N TYR A 250 7.18 -10.08 7.55
CA TYR A 250 8.39 -10.76 7.07
C TYR A 250 9.34 -9.79 6.36
N LEU A 251 10.61 -10.19 6.26
CA LEU A 251 11.64 -9.40 5.59
C LEU A 251 11.50 -9.55 4.08
N HIS A 252 11.63 -8.44 3.34
CA HIS A 252 11.35 -8.41 1.92
C HIS A 252 12.00 -7.24 1.18
N CYS A 253 11.98 -7.35 -0.14
CA CYS A 253 12.13 -6.22 -1.06
C CYS A 253 10.98 -6.20 -2.07
N VAL A 254 10.62 -5.01 -2.56
CA VAL A 254 9.60 -4.82 -3.60
C VAL A 254 10.28 -4.60 -4.94
N GLN A 255 10.03 -5.46 -5.91
CA GLN A 255 10.44 -5.23 -7.29
C GLN A 255 9.32 -4.54 -8.05
N VAL A 256 9.64 -3.50 -8.81
CA VAL A 256 8.67 -2.69 -9.55
C VAL A 256 9.04 -2.62 -11.03
N ALA A 257 8.03 -2.76 -11.88
CA ALA A 257 8.03 -2.40 -13.29
C ALA A 257 6.99 -1.31 -13.54
N LEU A 258 7.37 -0.27 -14.26
CA LEU A 258 6.54 0.90 -14.53
C LEU A 258 6.64 1.24 -16.02
N ASP A 259 5.50 1.37 -16.69
CA ASP A 259 5.41 1.81 -18.08
C ASP A 259 4.02 2.43 -18.32
N ASP A 260 3.71 2.76 -19.58
CA ASP A 260 2.42 3.32 -20.00
C ASP A 260 1.17 2.51 -19.55
N ASP A 261 1.30 1.21 -19.28
CA ASP A 261 0.19 0.39 -18.74
C ASP A 261 0.04 0.52 -17.22
N GLY A 262 0.93 1.27 -16.58
CA GLY A 262 0.97 1.59 -15.17
C GLY A 262 2.00 0.79 -14.37
N LEU A 263 1.84 0.80 -13.05
CA LEU A 263 2.76 0.20 -12.10
C LEU A 263 2.44 -1.28 -11.87
N ARG A 264 3.45 -2.14 -11.90
CA ARG A 264 3.38 -3.54 -11.48
C ARG A 264 4.44 -3.78 -10.41
N TYR A 265 4.07 -4.42 -9.31
CA TYR A 265 5.05 -4.85 -8.34
C TYR A 265 4.88 -6.31 -7.94
N GLN A 266 5.97 -6.88 -7.44
CA GLN A 266 5.97 -8.11 -6.66
C GLN A 266 6.84 -7.93 -5.41
N VAL A 267 6.41 -8.52 -4.30
CA VAL A 267 7.15 -8.52 -3.04
C VAL A 267 7.86 -9.84 -2.89
N LEU A 268 9.18 -9.80 -2.71
CA LEU A 268 10.03 -10.99 -2.59
C LEU A 268 10.50 -11.11 -1.14
N ASP A 269 10.23 -12.26 -0.51
CA ASP A 269 10.80 -12.59 0.79
C ASP A 269 12.29 -12.96 0.68
N THR A 270 12.92 -13.29 1.82
CA THR A 270 14.34 -13.66 1.90
C THR A 270 14.72 -14.96 1.16
N GLU A 271 13.74 -15.75 0.72
CA GLU A 271 13.97 -16.93 -0.13
C GLU A 271 13.90 -16.56 -1.62
N GLY A 272 13.35 -15.39 -1.95
CA GLY A 272 13.01 -14.95 -3.30
C GLY A 272 11.61 -15.39 -3.73
N THR A 273 10.75 -15.77 -2.79
CA THR A 273 9.36 -16.18 -3.07
C THR A 273 8.48 -14.94 -3.15
N VAL A 274 7.60 -14.89 -4.16
CA VAL A 274 6.60 -13.82 -4.30
C VAL A 274 5.52 -13.97 -3.24
N ARG A 275 5.31 -12.93 -2.44
CA ARG A 275 4.32 -12.87 -1.35
C ARG A 275 3.07 -12.10 -1.74
N GLU A 276 3.22 -10.87 -2.26
CA GLU A 276 2.15 -10.06 -2.83
C GLU A 276 2.50 -9.60 -4.24
N ARG A 277 1.47 -9.19 -4.99
CA ARG A 277 1.59 -8.58 -6.30
C ARG A 277 0.45 -7.61 -6.57
N LEU A 278 0.73 -6.60 -7.39
CA LEU A 278 -0.27 -5.70 -7.91
C LEU A 278 0.06 -5.32 -9.34
N ARG A 279 -0.97 -5.19 -10.17
CA ARG A 279 -0.94 -4.34 -11.36
C ARG A 279 -1.94 -3.19 -11.18
N TRP A 280 -1.46 -1.98 -11.38
CA TRP A 280 -2.17 -0.73 -11.20
C TRP A 280 -2.08 0.14 -12.46
N PRO A 281 -3.19 0.70 -12.98
CA PRO A 281 -4.55 0.62 -12.45
C PRO A 281 -5.15 -0.79 -12.58
N LEU A 282 -6.23 -1.05 -11.83
CA LEU A 282 -6.99 -2.29 -12.00
C LEU A 282 -7.51 -2.43 -13.45
N PRO A 283 -7.64 -3.67 -13.96
CA PRO A 283 -8.19 -3.91 -15.28
C PRO A 283 -9.63 -3.39 -15.39
N SER A 284 -10.02 -3.00 -16.60
CA SER A 284 -11.41 -2.65 -16.89
C SER A 284 -12.29 -3.89 -16.85
N PHE A 285 -13.35 -3.86 -16.03
CA PHE A 285 -14.40 -4.86 -16.01
C PHE A 285 -15.42 -4.53 -17.12
N GLY A 286 -15.13 -4.96 -18.35
CA GLY A 286 -15.91 -4.62 -19.55
C GLY A 286 -17.41 -4.89 -19.40
N GLU A 287 -18.25 -4.14 -20.12
CA GLU A 287 -19.72 -4.14 -19.96
C GLU A 287 -20.39 -5.51 -20.22
N GLY A 288 -19.79 -6.38 -21.03
CA GLY A 288 -20.29 -7.74 -21.28
C GLY A 288 -19.85 -8.81 -20.26
N GLY A 289 -19.05 -8.45 -19.25
CA GLY A 289 -18.47 -9.37 -18.27
C GLY A 289 -19.23 -9.49 -16.94
N TRP A 290 -20.34 -8.76 -16.79
CA TRP A 290 -21.09 -8.70 -15.54
C TRP A 290 -22.23 -9.73 -15.51
N THR A 291 -22.27 -10.57 -14.48
CA THR A 291 -23.36 -11.51 -14.21
C THR A 291 -24.22 -10.96 -13.09
N THR A 292 -25.52 -10.75 -13.35
CA THR A 292 -26.47 -10.34 -12.30
C THR A 292 -26.70 -11.48 -11.32
N LEU A 293 -26.64 -11.18 -10.03
CA LEU A 293 -26.94 -12.13 -8.96
C LEU A 293 -28.43 -12.03 -8.60
N PRO A 294 -29.16 -13.16 -8.55
CA PRO A 294 -30.56 -13.13 -8.11
C PRO A 294 -30.65 -12.80 -6.61
N ARG A 295 -31.78 -12.21 -6.20
CA ARG A 295 -32.08 -12.00 -4.78
C ARG A 295 -32.27 -13.34 -4.07
N GLY A 296 -31.87 -13.39 -2.79
CA GLY A 296 -31.89 -14.60 -1.99
C GLY A 296 -30.71 -15.54 -2.30
N ILE A 297 -30.86 -16.79 -1.90
CA ILE A 297 -29.81 -17.81 -1.99
C ILE A 297 -29.76 -18.40 -3.40
N SER A 298 -28.58 -18.45 -4.00
CA SER A 298 -28.35 -19.03 -5.32
C SER A 298 -26.96 -19.64 -5.47
N PRO A 299 -26.74 -20.55 -6.45
CA PRO A 299 -25.41 -20.99 -6.82
C PRO A 299 -24.51 -19.81 -7.19
N ALA A 300 -23.30 -19.78 -6.64
CA ALA A 300 -22.32 -18.75 -6.93
C ALA A 300 -21.82 -18.87 -8.38
N PRO A 301 -21.57 -17.76 -9.10
CA PRO A 301 -20.99 -17.80 -10.45
C PRO A 301 -19.59 -18.41 -10.50
N PHE A 302 -18.90 -18.46 -9.36
CA PHE A 302 -17.63 -19.16 -9.15
C PHE A 302 -17.47 -19.54 -7.67
N SER A 303 -16.55 -20.46 -7.40
CA SER A 303 -16.24 -20.93 -6.04
C SER A 303 -14.81 -21.40 -5.92
N GLY A 304 -14.31 -21.50 -4.69
CA GLY A 304 -12.95 -21.91 -4.37
C GLY A 304 -11.97 -20.74 -4.25
N ALA A 305 -10.68 -21.08 -4.13
CA ALA A 305 -9.62 -20.08 -4.12
C ALA A 305 -9.45 -19.50 -5.53
N PRO A 306 -9.45 -18.16 -5.69
CA PRO A 306 -9.17 -17.53 -6.97
C PRO A 306 -7.72 -17.83 -7.41
N ALA A 307 -7.48 -17.89 -8.72
CA ALA A 307 -6.12 -17.98 -9.23
C ALA A 307 -5.35 -16.67 -8.92
N PRO A 308 -4.03 -16.71 -8.74
CA PRO A 308 -3.22 -15.50 -8.57
C PRO A 308 -3.50 -14.46 -9.66
N GLY A 309 -3.53 -13.18 -9.28
CA GLY A 309 -3.85 -12.05 -10.14
C GLY A 309 -5.35 -11.88 -10.43
N THR A 310 -6.23 -12.72 -9.88
CA THR A 310 -7.68 -12.58 -10.12
C THR A 310 -8.25 -11.47 -9.24
N VAL A 311 -8.89 -10.50 -9.88
CA VAL A 311 -9.69 -9.46 -9.22
C VAL A 311 -11.16 -9.76 -9.43
N ILE A 312 -11.91 -9.76 -8.33
CA ILE A 312 -13.35 -9.96 -8.33
C ILE A 312 -13.99 -8.61 -8.09
N ALA A 313 -14.93 -8.20 -8.95
CA ALA A 313 -15.65 -6.94 -8.78
C ALA A 313 -17.13 -7.19 -8.60
N LEU A 314 -17.75 -6.42 -7.70
CA LEU A 314 -19.19 -6.29 -7.55
C LEU A 314 -19.62 -4.92 -8.05
N ARG A 315 -20.75 -4.89 -8.76
CA ARG A 315 -21.49 -3.67 -9.07
C ARG A 315 -22.75 -3.68 -8.23
N LEU A 316 -22.89 -2.66 -7.41
CA LEU A 316 -23.95 -2.52 -6.42
C LEU A 316 -24.78 -1.30 -6.81
N SER A 317 -26.09 -1.47 -6.89
CA SER A 317 -27.03 -0.34 -6.96
C SER A 317 -28.25 -0.60 -6.10
N GLY A 318 -28.88 0.46 -5.62
CA GLY A 318 -30.08 0.32 -4.82
C GLY A 318 -30.50 1.62 -4.16
N HIS A 319 -31.44 1.51 -3.24
CA HIS A 319 -31.99 2.65 -2.48
C HIS A 319 -31.94 2.33 -1.00
N THR A 320 -31.18 3.11 -0.23
CA THR A 320 -31.01 2.87 1.21
C THR A 320 -32.30 3.15 2.00
N ALA A 321 -32.44 2.52 3.16
CA ALA A 321 -33.56 2.81 4.07
C ALA A 321 -33.36 4.16 4.79
N VAL A 322 -34.44 4.81 5.22
CA VAL A 322 -34.39 6.12 5.90
C VAL A 322 -33.91 6.01 7.35
N ASN A 323 -34.34 4.98 8.08
CA ASN A 323 -34.09 4.82 9.52
C ASN A 323 -33.59 3.41 9.85
N ALA A 324 -32.46 3.01 9.29
CA ALA A 324 -31.85 1.71 9.54
C ALA A 324 -30.48 1.86 10.18
N ALA A 325 -30.32 1.29 11.38
CA ALA A 325 -29.03 1.17 12.07
C ALA A 325 -28.59 -0.30 12.26
N ALA A 326 -29.54 -1.23 12.22
CA ALA A 326 -29.27 -2.65 12.26
C ALA A 326 -28.46 -3.09 11.02
N PRO A 327 -27.64 -4.15 11.12
CA PRO A 327 -26.94 -4.69 9.97
C PRO A 327 -27.91 -5.13 8.87
N GLN A 328 -27.60 -4.77 7.63
CA GLN A 328 -28.37 -5.11 6.43
C GLN A 328 -27.46 -5.76 5.40
N THR A 329 -27.82 -6.92 4.89
CA THR A 329 -26.98 -7.69 3.98
C THR A 329 -27.12 -7.22 2.54
N ILE A 330 -26.01 -6.93 1.88
CA ILE A 330 -25.97 -6.78 0.41
C ILE A 330 -25.62 -8.12 -0.22
N LEU A 331 -24.51 -8.72 0.20
CA LEU A 331 -24.03 -10.03 -0.25
C LEU A 331 -23.50 -10.81 0.95
N CYS A 332 -23.93 -12.05 1.11
CA CYS A 332 -23.39 -13.00 2.08
C CYS A 332 -22.98 -14.28 1.36
N ALA A 333 -21.82 -14.84 1.69
CA ALA A 333 -21.39 -16.15 1.22
C ALA A 333 -21.41 -17.13 2.40
N PRO A 334 -22.54 -17.79 2.68
CA PRO A 334 -22.70 -18.62 3.88
C PRO A 334 -22.00 -19.98 3.75
N VAL A 335 -21.58 -20.52 4.89
CA VAL A 335 -21.20 -21.93 5.05
C VAL A 335 -21.90 -22.48 6.28
N PRO A 336 -22.63 -23.62 6.18
CA PRO A 336 -23.37 -24.17 7.32
C PRO A 336 -22.50 -24.39 8.56
N GLY A 337 -23.00 -23.97 9.72
CA GLY A 337 -22.35 -24.20 11.01
C GLY A 337 -21.14 -23.31 11.32
N MET A 338 -20.88 -22.28 10.50
CA MET A 338 -19.80 -21.31 10.72
C MET A 338 -20.29 -19.88 10.50
N ILE A 339 -19.55 -18.92 11.02
CA ILE A 339 -19.68 -17.52 10.60
C ILE A 339 -19.38 -17.47 9.09
N ALA A 340 -20.20 -16.75 8.32
CA ALA A 340 -20.02 -16.62 6.88
C ALA A 340 -18.58 -16.16 6.56
N PRO A 341 -17.85 -16.89 5.70
CA PRO A 341 -16.51 -16.49 5.25
C PRO A 341 -16.46 -15.07 4.70
N LEU A 342 -17.54 -14.61 4.05
CA LEU A 342 -17.65 -13.25 3.56
C LEU A 342 -19.07 -12.72 3.78
N TRP A 343 -19.17 -11.53 4.37
CA TRP A 343 -20.40 -10.75 4.47
C TRP A 343 -20.10 -9.31 4.06
N LEU A 344 -20.85 -8.76 3.12
CA LEU A 344 -20.82 -7.36 2.69
C LEU A 344 -22.20 -6.76 2.91
N GLY A 345 -22.28 -5.64 3.63
CA GLY A 345 -23.55 -5.00 3.93
C GLY A 345 -23.42 -3.63 4.57
N LEU A 346 -24.54 -3.06 5.00
CA LEU A 346 -24.61 -1.75 5.62
C LEU A 346 -24.72 -1.89 7.15
N ARG A 347 -24.01 -1.05 7.90
CA ARG A 347 -24.04 -1.09 9.37
C ARG A 347 -24.12 0.29 9.99
N GLY A 348 -24.82 0.35 11.12
CA GLY A 348 -24.89 1.53 11.98
C GLY A 348 -25.74 2.66 11.39
N PRO A 349 -25.94 3.76 12.15
CA PRO A 349 -26.83 4.87 11.75
C PRO A 349 -26.42 5.58 10.46
N LYS A 350 -25.13 5.55 10.13
CA LYS A 350 -24.60 6.13 8.88
C LYS A 350 -24.71 5.19 7.67
N GLN A 351 -25.20 3.96 7.89
CA GLN A 351 -25.26 2.92 6.87
C GLN A 351 -23.91 2.74 6.15
N ALA A 352 -22.84 2.58 6.94
CA ALA A 352 -21.49 2.39 6.43
C ALA A 352 -21.39 1.04 5.71
N LEU A 353 -20.93 1.05 4.46
CA LEU A 353 -20.63 -0.16 3.71
C LEU A 353 -19.49 -0.89 4.43
N THR A 354 -19.73 -2.12 4.84
CA THR A 354 -18.81 -2.91 5.67
C THR A 354 -18.65 -4.29 5.09
N LEU A 355 -17.40 -4.71 4.90
CA LEU A 355 -17.05 -6.10 4.65
C LEU A 355 -16.60 -6.73 5.98
N ILE A 356 -17.14 -7.90 6.29
CA ILE A 356 -16.77 -8.75 7.41
C ILE A 356 -16.23 -10.06 6.81
N LEU A 357 -14.99 -10.40 7.17
CA LEU A 357 -14.34 -11.63 6.75
C LEU A 357 -14.31 -12.62 7.91
N GLY A 358 -15.08 -13.69 7.80
CA GLY A 358 -15.08 -14.81 8.74
C GLY A 358 -13.76 -15.57 8.67
N ARG A 359 -13.23 -16.00 9.82
CA ARG A 359 -11.98 -16.76 9.94
C ARG A 359 -12.26 -18.18 10.48
N GLU A 360 -11.22 -18.81 10.99
CA GLU A 360 -11.30 -20.06 11.74
C GLU A 360 -12.31 -19.96 12.90
N SER A 361 -12.96 -21.10 13.19
CA SER A 361 -13.89 -21.21 14.31
C SER A 361 -13.23 -20.75 15.62
N GLY A 362 -13.92 -19.91 16.39
CA GLY A 362 -13.43 -19.35 17.65
C GLY A 362 -12.57 -18.09 17.52
N ARG A 363 -12.32 -17.58 16.31
CA ARG A 363 -11.64 -16.29 16.08
C ARG A 363 -12.63 -15.19 15.71
N SER A 364 -12.36 -13.96 16.16
CA SER A 364 -13.13 -12.79 15.73
C SER A 364 -12.89 -12.51 14.24
N PRO A 365 -13.91 -12.07 13.49
CA PRO A 365 -13.74 -11.72 12.09
C PRO A 365 -12.95 -10.42 11.92
N HIS A 366 -12.41 -10.21 10.72
CA HIS A 366 -11.82 -8.93 10.34
C HIS A 366 -12.86 -8.02 9.67
N TYR A 367 -12.63 -6.72 9.76
CA TYR A 367 -13.55 -5.69 9.28
C TYR A 367 -12.82 -4.74 8.33
N TRP A 368 -13.48 -4.46 7.21
CA TRP A 368 -13.12 -3.40 6.28
C TRP A 368 -14.30 -2.44 6.20
N ILE A 369 -14.02 -1.15 6.41
CA ILE A 369 -15.02 -0.08 6.47
C ILE A 369 -14.88 0.79 5.23
N GLY A 370 -15.92 0.80 4.40
CA GLY A 370 -16.04 1.59 3.18
C GLY A 370 -16.79 2.90 3.41
N PRO A 371 -17.40 3.48 2.36
CA PRO A 371 -18.10 4.75 2.46
C PRO A 371 -19.42 4.64 3.25
N ASP A 372 -19.83 5.76 3.84
CA ASP A 372 -21.19 5.96 4.36
C ASP A 372 -22.16 6.13 3.18
N LEU A 373 -23.31 5.44 3.23
CA LEU A 373 -24.39 5.63 2.26
C LEU A 373 -25.49 6.49 2.87
N LEU A 374 -25.82 7.60 2.21
CA LEU A 374 -26.86 8.52 2.68
C LEU A 374 -28.19 7.79 2.80
N ALA A 375 -28.91 8.02 3.91
CA ALA A 375 -30.19 7.36 4.18
C ALA A 375 -31.31 7.86 3.27
N GLY A 376 -32.14 6.93 2.77
CA GLY A 376 -33.24 7.25 1.84
C GLY A 376 -32.78 7.77 0.48
N GLN A 377 -31.61 7.36 0.02
CA GLN A 377 -31.01 7.81 -1.24
C GLN A 377 -30.60 6.63 -2.12
N ASP A 378 -30.59 6.89 -3.42
CA ASP A 378 -30.04 5.96 -4.39
C ASP A 378 -28.51 5.91 -4.27
N PHE A 379 -27.93 4.73 -4.50
CA PHE A 379 -26.48 4.55 -4.60
C PHE A 379 -26.12 3.68 -5.80
N ALA A 380 -24.94 3.92 -6.36
CA ALA A 380 -24.31 3.10 -7.39
C ALA A 380 -22.79 3.06 -7.15
N LEU A 381 -22.28 1.88 -6.82
CA LEU A 381 -20.89 1.66 -6.43
C LEU A 381 -20.33 0.42 -7.13
N ASP A 382 -19.05 0.46 -7.48
CA ASP A 382 -18.29 -0.76 -7.77
C ASP A 382 -17.41 -1.06 -6.54
N VAL A 383 -17.32 -2.33 -6.15
CA VAL A 383 -16.43 -2.86 -5.10
C VAL A 383 -15.50 -3.89 -5.73
N ALA A 384 -14.20 -3.84 -5.46
CA ALA A 384 -13.24 -4.83 -5.95
C ALA A 384 -12.55 -5.55 -4.79
N PHE A 385 -12.31 -6.84 -4.98
CA PHE A 385 -11.57 -7.72 -4.09
C PHE A 385 -10.32 -8.19 -4.84
N HIS A 386 -9.14 -7.84 -4.33
CA HIS A 386 -7.84 -8.18 -4.87
C HIS A 386 -7.02 -8.96 -3.83
N PRO A 387 -7.15 -10.30 -3.77
CA PRO A 387 -6.51 -11.12 -2.73
C PRO A 387 -4.99 -10.97 -2.67
N ASP A 388 -4.33 -10.73 -3.80
CA ASP A 388 -2.87 -10.66 -3.83
C ASP A 388 -2.29 -9.28 -3.48
N MET A 389 -3.13 -8.28 -3.20
CA MET A 389 -2.68 -6.92 -2.86
C MET A 389 -2.33 -6.77 -1.37
N GLY A 390 -2.72 -7.75 -0.55
CA GLY A 390 -2.63 -7.67 0.91
C GLY A 390 -3.83 -6.95 1.55
N PRO A 391 -3.66 -6.35 2.74
CA PRO A 391 -4.77 -5.79 3.53
C PRO A 391 -5.58 -4.70 2.83
N GLY A 392 -4.96 -3.83 2.03
CA GLY A 392 -5.67 -2.80 1.29
C GLY A 392 -6.44 -3.29 0.05
N GLY A 393 -6.49 -4.59 -0.23
CA GLY A 393 -7.10 -5.20 -1.42
C GLY A 393 -8.64 -5.20 -1.50
N VAL A 394 -9.34 -4.53 -0.59
CA VAL A 394 -10.79 -4.29 -0.68
C VAL A 394 -11.00 -2.84 -1.09
N LEU A 395 -11.48 -2.62 -2.32
CA LEU A 395 -11.56 -1.30 -2.92
C LEU A 395 -13.00 -0.93 -3.26
N TRP A 396 -13.32 0.36 -3.31
CA TRP A 396 -14.58 0.87 -3.86
C TRP A 396 -14.37 2.09 -4.74
N ARG A 397 -15.40 2.40 -5.52
CA ARG A 397 -15.58 3.67 -6.23
C ARG A 397 -17.07 3.88 -6.51
N THR A 398 -17.47 5.12 -6.76
CA THR A 398 -18.77 5.38 -7.41
C THR A 398 -18.75 4.78 -8.82
N THR A 399 -19.82 4.11 -9.23
CA THR A 399 -19.91 3.54 -10.57
C THR A 399 -19.71 4.63 -11.63
N GLY A 400 -18.81 4.37 -12.59
CA GLY A 400 -18.41 5.33 -13.62
C GLY A 400 -17.21 6.22 -13.25
N ASN A 401 -16.82 6.28 -11.98
CA ASN A 401 -15.55 6.88 -11.59
C ASN A 401 -14.38 5.92 -11.93
N THR A 402 -13.20 6.45 -12.22
CA THR A 402 -11.98 5.68 -12.49
C THR A 402 -11.12 5.48 -11.24
N ARG A 403 -11.27 6.35 -10.24
CA ARG A 403 -10.43 6.42 -9.04
C ARG A 403 -10.98 5.51 -7.94
N TRP A 404 -10.26 4.42 -7.66
CA TRP A 404 -10.59 3.54 -6.54
C TRP A 404 -10.07 4.08 -5.20
N THR A 405 -10.68 3.62 -4.12
CA THR A 405 -10.25 3.86 -2.75
C THR A 405 -10.36 2.57 -1.94
N SER A 406 -9.34 2.21 -1.17
CA SER A 406 -9.37 1.08 -0.25
C SER A 406 -10.36 1.33 0.88
N PHE A 407 -10.99 0.27 1.35
CA PHE A 407 -11.70 0.29 2.62
C PHE A 407 -10.67 0.43 3.74
N ALA A 408 -11.03 1.15 4.79
CA ALA A 408 -10.21 1.23 5.99
C ALA A 408 -10.27 -0.08 6.77
N ALA A 409 -9.11 -0.60 7.20
CA ALA A 409 -9.02 -1.80 8.00
C ALA A 409 -7.89 -1.73 9.03
N ALA A 410 -8.02 -2.55 10.07
CA ALA A 410 -6.99 -2.79 11.07
C ALA A 410 -6.59 -4.27 11.03
N SER A 411 -5.92 -4.67 9.95
CA SER A 411 -5.49 -6.05 9.73
C SER A 411 -4.15 -6.10 9.02
N ALA A 412 -3.31 -7.08 9.37
CA ALA A 412 -2.04 -7.36 8.70
C ALA A 412 -2.18 -8.43 7.59
N THR A 413 -3.40 -8.92 7.34
CA THR A 413 -3.71 -9.93 6.32
C THR A 413 -4.97 -9.50 5.57
N GLY A 414 -5.00 -9.72 4.26
CA GLY A 414 -6.11 -9.38 3.39
C GLY A 414 -7.07 -10.54 3.14
N LEU A 415 -7.34 -10.78 1.86
CA LEU A 415 -8.28 -11.81 1.37
C LEU A 415 -7.57 -13.06 0.84
N GLU A 416 -6.26 -13.17 0.99
CA GLU A 416 -5.40 -14.23 0.44
C GLU A 416 -5.82 -15.65 0.86
N HIS A 417 -6.52 -15.79 1.98
CA HIS A 417 -7.02 -17.07 2.50
C HIS A 417 -8.52 -17.30 2.25
N LEU A 418 -9.21 -16.38 1.58
CA LEU A 418 -10.63 -16.53 1.27
C LEU A 418 -10.83 -17.56 0.16
N SER A 419 -11.47 -18.67 0.51
CA SER A 419 -12.06 -19.60 -0.46
C SER A 419 -13.54 -19.29 -0.61
N TRP A 420 -13.96 -18.93 -1.83
CA TRP A 420 -15.35 -18.52 -2.09
C TRP A 420 -16.32 -19.71 -1.98
N PRO A 421 -17.37 -19.61 -1.15
CA PRO A 421 -18.43 -20.62 -1.08
C PRO A 421 -19.17 -20.79 -2.42
N ALA A 422 -19.67 -22.00 -2.67
CA ALA A 422 -20.44 -22.33 -3.88
C ALA A 422 -21.87 -21.78 -3.91
N VAL A 423 -22.30 -21.12 -2.83
CA VAL A 423 -23.63 -20.56 -2.67
C VAL A 423 -23.49 -19.15 -2.09
N TRP A 424 -24.15 -18.18 -2.72
CA TRP A 424 -24.20 -16.80 -2.26
C TRP A 424 -25.66 -16.39 -2.00
N SER A 425 -25.85 -15.45 -1.09
CA SER A 425 -27.13 -14.86 -0.72
C SER A 425 -27.09 -13.35 -0.95
N VAL A 426 -28.03 -12.82 -1.73
CA VAL A 426 -28.19 -11.37 -1.94
C VAL A 426 -29.39 -10.87 -1.14
N GLY A 427 -29.19 -9.80 -0.36
CA GLY A 427 -30.26 -9.15 0.41
C GLY A 427 -30.58 -9.78 1.77
N HIS A 428 -29.99 -10.93 2.11
CA HIS A 428 -30.23 -11.64 3.37
C HIS A 428 -28.96 -12.33 3.88
N GLY A 429 -28.84 -12.42 5.20
CA GLY A 429 -27.71 -13.02 5.91
C GLY A 429 -27.62 -14.54 5.74
N GLN A 430 -26.78 -15.14 6.58
CA GLN A 430 -26.44 -16.56 6.51
C GLN A 430 -27.56 -17.49 7.01
N ASP A 431 -28.42 -17.01 7.91
CA ASP A 431 -29.47 -17.81 8.54
C ASP A 431 -30.84 -17.70 7.82
N GLY A 432 -30.85 -17.14 6.61
CA GLY A 432 -32.03 -17.10 5.73
C GLY A 432 -32.68 -15.72 5.63
N PRO A 433 -33.93 -15.63 5.10
CA PRO A 433 -34.54 -14.36 4.70
C PRO A 433 -34.75 -13.33 5.83
N ASP A 434 -34.88 -13.78 7.07
CA ASP A 434 -35.09 -12.90 8.23
C ASP A 434 -33.77 -12.48 8.90
N ASP A 435 -32.64 -13.08 8.52
CA ASP A 435 -31.33 -12.70 9.02
C ASP A 435 -30.84 -11.46 8.29
N THR A 436 -30.68 -10.36 9.06
CA THR A 436 -30.11 -9.08 8.58
C THR A 436 -30.60 -8.67 7.18
N PRO A 437 -31.92 -8.62 6.94
CA PRO A 437 -32.46 -8.35 5.61
C PRO A 437 -32.12 -6.93 5.15
N TYR A 438 -31.91 -6.77 3.84
CA TYR A 438 -31.86 -5.45 3.23
C TYR A 438 -33.25 -4.81 3.26
N THR A 439 -33.37 -3.66 3.91
CA THR A 439 -34.67 -3.00 4.11
C THR A 439 -34.95 -1.84 3.14
N GLY A 440 -33.97 -1.52 2.30
CA GLY A 440 -34.14 -0.55 1.22
C GLY A 440 -35.08 -1.04 0.11
N SER A 441 -35.69 -0.12 -0.62
CA SER A 441 -36.71 -0.45 -1.64
C SER A 441 -36.15 -1.15 -2.87
N GLN A 442 -34.85 -1.00 -3.16
CA GLN A 442 -34.16 -1.56 -4.32
C GLN A 442 -32.76 -2.03 -3.95
N LEU A 443 -32.33 -3.15 -4.55
CA LEU A 443 -30.99 -3.70 -4.41
C LEU A 443 -30.74 -4.63 -5.60
N ASP A 444 -29.75 -4.27 -6.39
CA ASP A 444 -29.20 -5.03 -7.51
C ASP A 444 -27.70 -5.25 -7.27
N VAL A 445 -27.27 -6.48 -7.52
CA VAL A 445 -25.87 -6.88 -7.38
C VAL A 445 -25.48 -7.64 -8.63
N ALA A 446 -24.38 -7.24 -9.25
CA ALA A 446 -23.75 -7.99 -10.33
C ALA A 446 -22.28 -8.27 -9.99
N VAL A 447 -21.72 -9.33 -10.55
CA VAL A 447 -20.32 -9.72 -10.34
C VAL A 447 -19.58 -9.87 -11.66
N ALA A 448 -18.32 -9.49 -11.67
CA ALA A 448 -17.37 -9.72 -12.75
C ALA A 448 -16.05 -10.24 -12.19
N LEU A 449 -15.32 -11.00 -13.01
CA LEU A 449 -13.96 -11.43 -12.69
C LEU A 449 -13.03 -10.93 -13.79
N SER A 450 -11.85 -10.47 -13.38
CA SER A 450 -10.76 -10.19 -14.29
C SER A 450 -9.52 -10.91 -13.82
N LYS A 451 -8.89 -11.67 -14.70
CA LYS A 451 -7.56 -12.24 -14.44
C LYS A 451 -6.52 -11.24 -14.92
N GLN A 452 -5.67 -10.77 -14.02
CA GLN A 452 -4.45 -10.08 -14.43
C GLN A 452 -3.49 -11.13 -15.01
N PRO A 453 -2.91 -10.88 -16.20
CA PRO A 453 -1.96 -11.78 -16.83
C PRO A 453 -0.66 -11.95 -16.03
#